data_AF-A0A848ZKZ2-F1
#
_entry.id   AF-A0A848ZKZ2-F1
#
_cell.length_a   1.000
_cell.length_b   1.000
_cell.length_c   1.000
_cell.angle_alpha   90.00
_cell.angle_beta   90.00
_cell.angle_gamma   90.00
#
_symmetry.space_group_name_H-M   'P 1'
#
loop_
_entity.id
_entity.type
_entity.pdbx_description
1 polymer ?
#
loop_
_entity_poly.entity_id
_entity_poly.type
_entity_poly.pdbx_seq_one_letter_code
_entity_poly.pdbx_strand_id
1 'polypeptide(L)'
;MSFESNPILDKLPEHLKQYIKPQDYEDYTAIDQAVWRYVMRKNVDYLSQVAHESYVDGLQKTGISVNHIPNMYGMNRILKEIGWAAVAVDGFIPPSAFMEFQAYNILVIAADIR
;
A
#
# COMPACT_ATOMS: atom_id res chain seq x y z
N MET A 1 -11.70 -13.25 9.53
CA MET A 1 -11.57 -12.48 8.28
C MET A 1 -10.34 -12.99 7.55
N SER A 2 -10.53 -13.58 6.37
CA SER A 2 -9.48 -14.29 5.64
C SER A 2 -8.73 -13.32 4.72
N PHE A 3 -7.45 -13.13 4.97
CA PHE A 3 -6.54 -12.61 3.95
C PHE A 3 -6.57 -13.60 2.77
N GLU A 4 -6.89 -13.14 1.55
CA GLU A 4 -6.71 -14.00 0.38
C GLU A 4 -5.20 -14.28 0.19
N SER A 5 -4.84 -15.56 0.06
CA SER A 5 -3.46 -16.05 0.05
C SER A 5 -2.66 -15.38 -1.08
N ASN A 6 -1.70 -14.54 -0.67
CA ASN A 6 -0.54 -14.21 -1.46
C ASN A 6 0.60 -15.11 -0.96
N PRO A 7 1.29 -15.88 -1.82
CA PRO A 7 2.41 -16.75 -1.43
C PRO A 7 3.53 -16.04 -0.64
N ILE A 8 3.59 -14.71 -0.74
CA ILE A 8 4.50 -13.85 0.03
C ILE A 8 4.00 -13.66 1.46
N LEU A 9 2.70 -13.43 1.65
CA LEU A 9 2.08 -13.30 2.98
C LEU A 9 2.09 -14.62 3.75
N ASP A 10 2.04 -15.75 3.04
CA ASP A 10 2.10 -17.08 3.65
C ASP A 10 3.47 -17.36 4.32
N LYS A 11 4.53 -16.64 3.90
CA LYS A 11 5.88 -16.74 4.48
C LYS A 11 6.09 -15.83 5.70
N LEU A 12 5.11 -14.99 6.03
CA LEU A 12 5.24 -14.01 7.10
C LEU A 12 5.23 -14.71 8.48
N PRO A 13 6.23 -14.46 9.34
CA PRO A 13 6.24 -14.94 10.72
C PRO A 13 5.00 -14.53 11.53
N GLU A 14 4.56 -15.41 12.44
CA GLU A 14 3.39 -15.14 13.30
C GLU A 14 3.53 -13.87 14.14
N HIS A 15 4.73 -13.56 14.63
CA HIS A 15 4.95 -12.37 15.44
C HIS A 15 4.81 -11.07 14.64
N LEU A 16 4.84 -11.11 13.30
CA LEU A 16 4.57 -9.92 12.48
C LEU A 16 3.08 -9.77 12.15
N LYS A 17 2.32 -10.88 12.12
CA LYS A 17 0.88 -10.86 11.81
C LYS A 17 0.08 -10.00 12.79
N GLN A 18 0.54 -9.87 14.04
CA GLN A 18 -0.10 -9.03 15.05
C GLN A 18 -0.19 -7.54 14.67
N TYR A 19 0.68 -7.07 13.76
CA TYR A 19 0.68 -5.68 13.29
C TYR A 19 -0.26 -5.45 12.11
N ILE A 20 -0.76 -6.52 11.48
CA ILE A 20 -1.62 -6.42 10.29
C ILE A 20 -3.05 -6.11 10.71
N LYS A 21 -3.61 -5.08 10.08
CA LYS A 21 -5.02 -4.70 10.19
C LYS A 21 -5.71 -4.89 8.83
N PRO A 22 -6.95 -5.39 8.77
CA PRO A 22 -7.73 -5.36 7.55
C PRO A 22 -7.87 -3.92 7.01
N GLN A 23 -7.85 -3.74 5.69
CA GLN A 23 -8.27 -2.48 5.08
C GLN A 23 -9.79 -2.53 4.92
N ASP A 24 -10.50 -1.95 5.87
CA ASP A 24 -11.96 -1.77 5.78
C ASP A 24 -12.24 -0.62 4.79
N TYR A 25 -12.25 -0.95 3.49
CA TYR A 25 -12.30 0.05 2.41
C TYR A 25 -13.55 0.94 2.45
N GLU A 26 -14.65 0.44 2.99
CA GLU A 26 -15.90 1.19 3.15
C GLU A 26 -15.81 2.31 4.20
N ASP A 27 -14.77 2.30 5.05
CA ASP A 27 -14.55 3.36 6.03
C ASP A 27 -14.03 4.65 5.38
N TYR A 28 -13.52 4.59 4.14
CA TYR A 28 -13.11 5.78 3.40
C TYR A 28 -14.32 6.62 2.98
N THR A 29 -14.42 7.80 3.56
CA THR A 29 -15.48 8.76 3.26
C THR A 29 -15.27 9.44 1.90
N ALA A 30 -16.30 10.15 1.44
CA ALA A 30 -16.17 11.00 0.26
C ALA A 30 -15.10 12.10 0.42
N ILE A 31 -14.85 12.55 1.67
CA ILE A 31 -13.81 13.53 2.00
C ILE A 31 -12.43 12.90 1.81
N ASP A 32 -12.23 11.69 2.33
CA ASP A 32 -10.99 10.92 2.19
C ASP A 32 -10.61 10.72 0.72
N GLN A 33 -11.59 10.29 -0.08
CA GLN A 33 -11.41 10.13 -1.52
C GLN A 33 -11.06 11.47 -2.21
N ALA A 34 -11.60 12.59 -1.73
CA ALA A 34 -11.27 13.92 -2.27
C ALA A 34 -9.86 14.38 -1.87
N VAL A 35 -9.44 14.14 -0.63
CA VAL A 35 -8.09 14.40 -0.14
C VAL A 35 -7.07 13.60 -0.96
N TRP A 36 -7.32 12.31 -1.15
CA TRP A 36 -6.49 11.45 -2.00
C TRP A 36 -6.31 12.02 -3.40
N ARG A 37 -7.42 12.36 -4.08
CA ARG A 37 -7.39 12.94 -5.43
C ARG A 37 -6.56 14.22 -5.48
N TYR A 38 -6.73 15.08 -4.49
CA TYR A 38 -6.02 16.35 -4.44
C TYR A 38 -4.51 16.14 -4.27
N VAL A 39 -4.10 15.30 -3.31
CA VAL A 39 -2.69 14.99 -3.04
C VAL A 39 -2.05 14.30 -4.24
N MET A 40 -2.71 13.28 -4.80
CA MET A 40 -2.18 12.54 -5.95
C MET A 40 -2.03 13.41 -7.19
N ARG A 41 -2.99 14.30 -7.48
CA ARG A 41 -2.87 15.23 -8.61
C ARG A 41 -1.67 16.16 -8.45
N LYS A 42 -1.48 16.75 -7.26
CA LYS A 42 -0.32 17.59 -6.97
C LYS A 42 1.00 16.83 -7.09
N ASN A 43 1.05 15.61 -6.53
CA ASN A 43 2.25 14.79 -6.54
C ASN A 43 2.61 14.36 -7.97
N VAL A 44 1.65 13.88 -8.76
CA VAL A 44 1.91 13.44 -10.14
C VAL A 44 2.35 14.63 -11.00
N ASP A 45 1.67 15.78 -10.90
CA ASP A 45 2.04 16.99 -11.65
C ASP A 45 3.49 17.41 -11.37
N TYR A 46 3.86 17.53 -10.07
CA TYR A 46 5.19 17.95 -9.68
C TYR A 46 6.27 16.87 -9.93
N LEU A 47 6.06 15.65 -9.46
CA LEU A 47 7.06 14.58 -9.50
C LEU A 47 7.31 14.07 -10.91
N SER A 48 6.36 14.22 -11.84
CA SER A 48 6.61 13.91 -13.26
C SER A 48 7.71 14.76 -13.89
N GLN A 49 8.01 15.93 -13.32
CA GLN A 49 9.01 16.87 -13.83
C GLN A 49 10.37 16.72 -13.14
N VAL A 50 10.38 16.32 -11.87
CA VAL A 50 11.59 16.35 -11.02
C VAL A 50 12.08 14.99 -10.55
N ALA A 51 11.20 13.98 -10.51
CA ALA A 51 11.59 12.64 -10.09
C ALA A 51 12.26 11.88 -11.23
N HIS A 52 13.03 10.85 -10.87
CA HIS A 52 13.55 9.90 -11.85
C HIS A 52 12.40 9.25 -12.63
N GLU A 53 12.62 8.95 -13.92
CA GLU A 53 11.60 8.37 -14.82
C GLU A 53 10.91 7.13 -14.23
N SER A 54 11.68 6.33 -13.48
CA SER A 54 11.18 5.11 -12.81
C SER A 54 10.07 5.38 -11.80
N TYR A 55 9.92 6.60 -11.30
CA TYR A 55 8.83 6.95 -10.37
C TYR A 55 7.47 6.88 -11.06
N VAL A 56 7.34 7.54 -12.21
CA VAL A 56 6.07 7.59 -12.96
C VAL A 56 5.73 6.21 -13.51
N ASP A 57 6.73 5.51 -14.06
CA ASP A 57 6.59 4.13 -14.52
C ASP A 57 6.19 3.19 -13.38
N GLY A 58 6.80 3.34 -12.21
CA GLY A 58 6.49 2.56 -11.02
C GLY A 58 5.06 2.81 -10.52
N LEU A 59 4.61 4.06 -10.54
CA LEU A 59 3.24 4.41 -10.17
C LEU A 59 2.21 3.73 -11.08
N GLN A 60 2.46 3.71 -12.40
CA GLN A 60 1.60 3.00 -13.34
C GLN A 60 1.63 1.48 -13.11
N LYS A 61 2.81 0.91 -12.86
CA LYS A 61 3.01 -0.52 -12.61
C LYS A 61 2.45 -1.03 -11.29
N THR A 62 2.09 -0.17 -10.35
CA THR A 62 1.51 -0.57 -9.05
C THR A 62 -0.02 -0.54 -9.04
N GLY A 63 -0.65 -0.04 -10.12
CA GLY A 63 -2.11 0.10 -10.22
C GLY A 63 -2.69 1.18 -9.30
N ILE A 64 -1.85 2.07 -8.78
CA ILE A 64 -2.30 3.18 -7.95
C ILE A 64 -3.04 4.20 -8.84
N SER A 65 -4.32 4.42 -8.53
CA SER A 65 -5.14 5.39 -9.24
C SER A 65 -5.02 6.78 -8.62
N VAL A 66 -5.02 7.81 -9.47
CA VAL A 66 -5.14 9.21 -9.02
C VAL A 66 -6.56 9.52 -8.50
N ASN A 67 -7.58 8.77 -8.94
CA ASN A 67 -8.98 9.14 -8.71
C ASN A 67 -9.58 8.58 -7.41
N HIS A 68 -9.05 7.46 -6.93
CA HIS A 68 -9.57 6.75 -5.76
C HIS A 68 -8.44 6.16 -4.94
N ILE A 69 -8.63 6.10 -3.63
CA ILE A 69 -7.74 5.38 -2.72
C ILE A 69 -7.66 3.93 -3.22
N PRO A 70 -6.46 3.33 -3.34
CA PRO A 70 -6.34 1.97 -3.85
C PRO A 70 -6.86 0.96 -2.83
N ASN A 71 -7.58 -0.05 -3.34
CA ASN A 71 -7.92 -1.23 -2.56
C ASN A 71 -6.72 -2.20 -2.54
N MET A 72 -6.30 -2.61 -1.35
CA MET A 72 -5.14 -3.47 -1.12
C MET A 72 -5.29 -4.82 -1.83
N TYR A 73 -6.52 -5.30 -2.01
CA TYR A 73 -6.81 -6.49 -2.80
C TYR A 73 -6.34 -6.32 -4.25
N GLY A 74 -6.79 -5.24 -4.91
CA GLY A 74 -6.39 -4.92 -6.28
C GLY A 74 -4.89 -4.67 -6.40
N MET A 75 -4.31 -3.96 -5.44
CA MET A 75 -2.87 -3.69 -5.38
C MET A 75 -2.06 -4.98 -5.27
N ASN A 76 -2.44 -5.90 -4.38
CA ASN A 76 -1.71 -7.16 -4.18
C ASN A 76 -1.74 -8.08 -5.40
N ARG A 77 -2.77 -8.00 -6.26
CA ARG A 77 -2.79 -8.74 -7.53
C ARG A 77 -1.64 -8.33 -8.44
N ILE A 78 -1.32 -7.03 -8.46
CA ILE A 78 -0.28 -6.44 -9.28
C ILE A 78 1.10 -6.64 -8.63
N LEU A 79 1.22 -6.37 -7.32
CA LEU A 79 2.48 -6.53 -6.60
C LEU A 79 2.99 -7.98 -6.63
N LYS A 80 2.07 -8.96 -6.65
CA LYS A 80 2.44 -10.38 -6.77
C LYS A 80 3.25 -10.67 -8.03
N GLU A 81 2.99 -9.97 -9.14
CA GLU A 81 3.72 -10.17 -10.41
C GLU A 81 5.18 -9.73 -10.33
N ILE A 82 5.49 -8.78 -9.42
CA ILE A 82 6.84 -8.28 -9.18
C ILE A 82 7.49 -8.85 -7.92
N GLY A 83 6.85 -9.84 -7.27
CA GLY A 83 7.38 -10.49 -6.07
C GLY A 83 7.21 -9.70 -4.78
N TRP A 84 6.24 -8.78 -4.72
CA TRP A 84 5.91 -7.97 -3.55
C TRP A 84 4.48 -8.23 -3.04
N ALA A 85 4.23 -7.84 -1.80
CA ALA A 85 2.89 -7.72 -1.23
C ALA A 85 2.77 -6.43 -0.43
N ALA A 86 1.54 -6.01 -0.14
CA ALA A 86 1.23 -4.90 0.74
C ALA A 86 0.21 -5.31 1.80
N VAL A 87 0.40 -4.82 3.02
CA VAL A 87 -0.49 -5.04 4.15
C VAL A 87 -0.83 -3.71 4.82
N ALA A 88 -2.07 -3.59 5.29
CA ALA A 88 -2.48 -2.45 6.09
C ALA A 88 -2.04 -2.65 7.56
N VAL A 89 -1.62 -1.57 8.21
CA VAL A 89 -1.22 -1.53 9.63
C VAL A 89 -1.87 -0.34 10.33
N ASP A 90 -1.98 -0.43 11.66
CA ASP A 90 -2.50 0.65 12.50
C ASP A 90 -1.41 1.71 12.73
N GLY A 91 -1.12 2.49 11.68
CA GLY A 91 -0.21 3.63 11.69
C GLY A 91 1.23 3.34 12.12
N PHE A 92 1.49 3.22 13.42
CA PHE A 92 2.80 3.05 14.00
C PHE A 92 3.10 1.59 14.35
N ILE A 93 4.17 1.05 13.78
CA ILE A 93 4.76 -0.25 14.14
C ILE A 93 6.21 -0.05 14.58
N PRO A 94 6.78 -0.93 15.43
CA PRO A 94 8.18 -0.83 15.82
C PRO A 94 9.11 -0.83 14.59
N PRO A 95 10.17 0.01 14.55
CA PRO A 95 11.08 0.06 13.40
C PRO A 95 11.72 -1.28 13.06
N SER A 96 11.97 -2.14 14.05
CA SER A 96 12.47 -3.51 13.82
C SER A 96 11.48 -4.36 13.05
N ALA A 97 10.19 -4.31 13.42
CA ALA A 97 9.13 -5.02 12.70
C ALA A 97 8.96 -4.46 11.29
N PHE A 98 9.00 -3.13 11.11
CA PHE A 98 8.97 -2.49 9.79
C PHE A 98 10.09 -3.03 8.87
N MET A 99 11.32 -3.06 9.37
CA MET A 99 12.46 -3.58 8.60
C MET A 99 12.31 -5.07 8.29
N GLU A 100 11.77 -5.84 9.23
CA GLU A 100 11.52 -7.27 9.01
C GLU A 100 10.47 -7.49 7.92
N PHE A 101 9.38 -6.72 7.87
CA PHE A 101 8.43 -6.75 6.75
C PHE A 101 9.10 -6.51 5.40
N GLN A 102 10.02 -5.54 5.32
CA GLN A 102 10.77 -5.27 4.08
C GLN A 102 11.64 -6.45 3.66
N ALA A 103 12.25 -7.18 4.61
CA ALA A 103 13.04 -8.37 4.31
C ALA A 103 12.20 -9.51 3.66
N TYR A 104 10.87 -9.50 3.86
CA TYR A 104 9.93 -10.41 3.23
C TYR A 104 9.27 -9.84 1.95
N ASN A 105 9.71 -8.69 1.43
CA ASN A 105 9.09 -7.97 0.31
C ASN A 105 7.64 -7.59 0.59
N ILE A 106 7.35 -7.19 1.84
CA ILE A 106 6.02 -6.75 2.26
C ILE A 106 6.06 -5.26 2.60
N LEU A 107 5.29 -4.47 1.85
CA LEU A 107 5.06 -3.06 2.11
C LEU A 107 4.00 -2.91 3.20
N VAL A 108 4.33 -2.17 4.24
CA VAL A 108 3.40 -1.80 5.32
C VAL A 108 2.86 -0.40 5.05
N ILE A 109 1.54 -0.29 4.97
CA ILE A 109 0.83 0.94 4.61
C ILE A 109 -0.16 1.27 5.74
N ALA A 110 -0.15 2.51 6.23
CA ALA A 110 -1.13 2.94 7.21
C ALA A 110 -2.55 2.91 6.60
N ALA A 111 -3.53 2.39 7.35
CA ALA A 111 -4.91 2.32 6.88
C ALA A 111 -5.58 3.70 6.77
N ASP A 112 -5.22 4.64 7.65
CA ASP A 112 -5.83 5.97 7.73
C ASP A 112 -5.23 6.95 6.71
N ILE A 113 -6.05 7.91 6.27
CA ILE A 113 -5.67 9.02 5.40
C ILE A 113 -5.82 10.36 6.14
N ARG A 114 -5.00 11.36 5.76
CA ARG A 114 -4.96 12.70 6.37
C ARG A 114 -4.87 13.77 5.30
#